data_AF-A0A3D0SVQ6-F1
#
_entry.id   AF-A0A3D0SVQ6-F1
#
_cell.length_a   1.000
_cell.length_b   1.000
_cell.length_c   1.000
_cell.angle_alpha   90.00
_cell.angle_beta   90.00
_cell.angle_gamma   90.00
#
_symmetry.space_group_name_H-M   'P 1'
#
loop_
_entity.id
_entity.type
_entity.pdbx_description
1 polymer ?
#
loop_
_entity_poly.entity_id
_entity_poly.type
_entity_poly.pdbx_seq_one_letter_code
_entity_poly.pdbx_strand_id
1 'polypeptide(L)'
;RYLMGVGKPADIVEAVRRGIDLFDCVMPTRNARNGHLFTRHGDLRIRNSAYRTDTRPLDENCGCYTCRHYSRAYLRHLDQCHEILGARLNTIHNLHYYQDL
;
A
#
# COMPACT_ATOMS: atom_id res chain seq x y z
N ARG A 1 22.53 -10.61 -5.44
CA ARG A 1 22.51 -10.92 -3.99
C ARG A 1 21.08 -10.82 -3.49
N TYR A 2 20.59 -11.82 -2.74
CA TYR A 2 19.20 -11.91 -2.29
C TYR A 2 19.10 -11.70 -0.78
N LEU A 3 18.19 -10.82 -0.34
CA LEU A 3 17.94 -10.55 1.07
C LEU A 3 16.51 -10.98 1.43
N MET A 4 16.43 -12.02 2.28
CA MET A 4 15.16 -12.63 2.63
C MET A 4 14.40 -11.91 3.75
N GLY A 5 13.10 -11.70 3.54
CA GLY A 5 12.19 -11.22 4.58
C GLY A 5 12.30 -9.74 4.95
N VAL A 6 13.06 -8.95 4.18
CA VAL A 6 13.19 -7.50 4.38
C VAL A 6 12.23 -6.77 3.46
N GLY A 7 11.43 -5.87 4.01
CA GLY A 7 10.39 -5.23 3.24
C GLY A 7 9.95 -3.86 3.68
N LYS A 8 10.54 -3.17 4.66
CA LYS A 8 10.20 -1.75 4.82
C LYS A 8 10.82 -0.96 3.65
N PRO A 9 10.13 0.04 3.08
CA PRO A 9 10.68 0.81 1.96
C PRO A 9 12.06 1.41 2.27
N ALA A 10 12.27 1.94 3.47
CA ALA A 10 13.57 2.48 3.89
C ALA A 10 14.68 1.42 3.95
N ASP A 11 14.37 0.22 4.43
CA ASP A 11 15.34 -0.88 4.55
C ASP A 11 15.76 -1.39 3.17
N ILE A 12 14.83 -1.42 2.21
CA ILE A 12 15.11 -1.80 0.82
C ILE A 12 16.10 -0.81 0.19
N VAL A 13 15.86 0.50 0.32
CA VAL A 13 16.75 1.55 -0.22
C VAL A 13 18.16 1.44 0.37
N GLU A 14 18.27 1.21 1.68
CA GLU A 14 19.57 1.04 2.35
C GLU A 14 20.27 -0.27 1.94
N ALA A 15 19.53 -1.36 1.77
CA ALA A 15 20.09 -2.63 1.32
C ALA A 15 20.58 -2.57 -0.13
N VAL A 16 19.89 -1.84 -1.00
CA VAL A 16 20.36 -1.57 -2.38
C VAL A 16 21.69 -0.81 -2.35
N ARG A 17 21.85 0.19 -1.47
CA ARG A 17 23.15 0.89 -1.27
C ARG A 17 24.26 -0.05 -0.80
N ARG A 18 23.93 -1.15 -0.14
CA ARG A 18 24.86 -2.20 0.29
C ARG A 18 25.05 -3.32 -0.76
N GLY A 19 24.46 -3.15 -1.94
CA GLY A 19 24.60 -4.05 -3.07
C GLY A 19 23.74 -5.32 -2.97
N ILE A 20 22.53 -5.21 -2.41
CA ILE A 20 21.49 -6.26 -2.52
C ILE A 20 20.63 -5.98 -3.75
N ASP A 21 20.30 -7.03 -4.50
CA ASP A 21 19.63 -6.93 -5.81
C ASP A 21 18.23 -7.57 -5.84
N LEU A 22 17.89 -8.41 -4.86
CA LEU A 22 16.62 -9.13 -4.79
C LEU A 22 16.08 -9.13 -3.35
N PHE A 23 14.76 -9.02 -3.22
CA PHE A 23 14.05 -8.93 -1.95
C PHE A 23 12.74 -9.73 -1.99
N ASP A 24 12.34 -10.29 -0.86
CA ASP A 24 10.99 -10.80 -0.64
C ASP A 24 10.45 -10.32 0.71
N CYS A 25 9.15 -10.00 0.76
CA CYS A 25 8.48 -9.70 2.01
C CYS A 25 6.96 -9.83 1.90
N VAL A 26 6.33 -10.34 2.95
CA VAL A 26 4.87 -10.37 3.08
C VAL A 26 4.26 -9.03 3.47
N MET A 27 5.09 -8.05 3.87
CA MET A 27 4.66 -6.76 4.41
C MET A 27 3.65 -6.00 3.54
N PRO A 28 3.84 -5.86 2.20
CA PRO A 28 2.91 -5.12 1.36
C PRO A 28 1.50 -5.67 1.43
N THR A 29 1.37 -7.00 1.33
CA THR A 29 0.08 -7.67 1.30
C THR A 29 -0.53 -7.79 2.70
N ARG A 30 0.28 -8.05 3.74
CA ARG A 30 -0.20 -8.13 5.13
C ARG A 30 -0.72 -6.78 5.62
N ASN A 31 0.00 -5.70 5.33
CA ASN A 31 -0.40 -4.35 5.74
C ASN A 31 -1.67 -3.90 4.99
N ALA A 32 -1.77 -4.19 3.70
CA ALA A 32 -2.96 -3.88 2.90
C ALA A 32 -4.23 -4.49 3.49
N ARG A 33 -4.19 -5.78 3.88
CA ARG A 33 -5.31 -6.49 4.51
C ARG A 33 -5.68 -5.94 5.90
N ASN A 34 -4.73 -5.33 6.59
CA ASN A 34 -4.94 -4.69 7.89
C ASN A 34 -5.26 -3.19 7.77
N GLY A 35 -5.48 -2.67 6.55
CA GLY A 35 -5.85 -1.27 6.32
C GLY A 35 -4.70 -0.27 6.40
N HIS A 36 -3.45 -0.75 6.29
CA HIS A 36 -2.24 0.06 6.23
C HIS A 36 -1.74 0.14 4.79
N LEU A 37 -1.74 1.35 4.24
CA LEU A 37 -1.47 1.61 2.83
C LEU A 37 -0.25 2.52 2.69
N PHE A 38 0.66 2.16 1.79
CA PHE A 38 1.87 2.94 1.54
C PHE A 38 1.60 4.02 0.51
N THR A 39 1.99 5.26 0.79
CA THR A 39 1.89 6.37 -0.16
C THR A 39 3.19 7.16 -0.15
N ARG A 40 3.42 7.98 -1.19
CA ARG A 40 4.60 8.85 -1.26
C ARG A 40 4.67 9.87 -0.12
N HIS A 41 3.53 10.16 0.51
CA HIS A 41 3.41 11.09 1.63
C HIS A 41 3.44 10.41 2.99
N GLY A 42 3.74 9.10 3.04
CA GLY A 42 3.78 8.28 4.25
C GLY A 42 2.67 7.24 4.32
N ASP A 43 2.57 6.58 5.49
CA ASP A 43 1.63 5.49 5.71
C ASP A 43 0.22 6.01 5.97
N LEU A 44 -0.73 5.61 5.12
CA LEU A 44 -2.14 5.91 5.23
C LEU A 44 -2.86 4.77 5.97
N ARG A 45 -3.60 5.12 7.04
CA ARG A 45 -4.47 4.19 7.78
C ARG A 45 -5.91 4.38 7.35
N ILE A 46 -6.43 3.48 6.51
CA ILE A 46 -7.72 3.70 5.82
C ILE A 46 -8.92 3.80 6.78
N ARG A 47 -8.81 3.21 7.98
CA ARG A 47 -9.82 3.25 9.05
C ARG A 47 -9.99 4.62 9.71
N ASN A 48 -9.02 5.52 9.53
CA ASN A 48 -9.07 6.86 10.13
C ASN A 48 -10.38 7.58 9.73
N SER A 49 -10.99 8.28 10.68
CA SER A 49 -12.21 9.05 10.47
C SER A 49 -12.04 10.16 9.43
N ALA A 50 -10.82 10.69 9.28
CA ALA A 50 -10.48 11.70 8.27
C ALA A 50 -10.79 11.25 6.83
N TYR A 51 -10.78 9.94 6.55
CA TYR A 51 -11.03 9.40 5.22
C TYR A 51 -12.50 9.05 4.96
N ARG A 52 -13.41 9.31 5.90
CA ARG A 52 -14.84 8.93 5.78
C ARG A 52 -15.53 9.54 4.56
N THR A 53 -15.17 10.77 4.21
CA THR A 53 -15.76 11.52 3.10
C THR A 53 -14.71 12.01 2.09
N ASP A 54 -13.47 11.52 2.18
CA ASP A 54 -12.40 11.90 1.28
C ASP A 54 -12.56 11.19 -0.07
N THR A 55 -12.94 11.95 -1.11
CA THR A 55 -13.16 11.43 -2.46
C THR A 55 -11.87 11.30 -3.28
N ARG A 56 -10.73 11.75 -2.75
CA ARG A 56 -9.44 11.61 -3.41
C ARG A 56 -8.98 10.15 -3.46
N PRO A 57 -8.12 9.78 -4.43
CA PRO A 57 -7.48 8.46 -4.45
C PRO A 57 -6.47 8.32 -3.32
N LEU A 58 -5.96 7.11 -3.05
CA LEU A 58 -4.96 6.89 -2.00
C LEU A 58 -3.72 7.78 -2.20
N ASP A 59 -3.22 7.85 -3.43
CA ASP A 59 -2.12 8.70 -3.86
C ASP A 59 -2.44 9.25 -5.27
N GLU A 60 -2.38 10.56 -5.45
CA GLU A 60 -2.74 11.25 -6.70
C GLU A 60 -1.74 10.96 -7.83
N ASN A 61 -0.50 10.59 -7.48
CA ASN A 61 0.55 10.26 -8.44
C ASN A 61 0.67 8.76 -8.71
N CYS A 62 -0.21 7.93 -8.14
CA CYS A 62 -0.17 6.48 -8.30
C CYS A 62 -0.96 6.01 -9.53
N GLY A 63 -0.30 5.26 -10.41
CA GLY A 63 -0.87 4.72 -11.63
C GLY A 63 -1.69 3.44 -11.46
N CYS A 64 -1.85 2.92 -10.25
CA CYS A 64 -2.48 1.62 -10.02
C CYS A 64 -4.00 1.62 -10.29
N TYR A 65 -4.56 0.44 -10.55
CA TYR A 65 -6.01 0.27 -10.76
C TYR A 65 -6.83 0.87 -9.60
N THR A 66 -6.40 0.64 -8.36
CA THR A 66 -7.12 1.13 -7.18
C THR A 66 -7.18 2.66 -7.14
N CYS A 67 -6.07 3.36 -7.37
CA CYS A 67 -6.03 4.83 -7.34
C CYS A 67 -6.76 5.46 -8.52
N ARG A 68 -6.88 4.77 -9.66
CA ARG A 68 -7.59 5.30 -10.85
C ARG A 68 -9.10 5.18 -10.75
N HIS A 69 -9.62 4.22 -9.99
CA HIS A 69 -11.04 3.87 -10.01
C HIS A 69 -11.77 4.06 -8.67
N TYR A 70 -11.05 4.17 -7.55
CA TYR A 70 -11.66 4.18 -6.22
C TYR A 70 -11.12 5.30 -5.34
N SER A 71 -12.01 5.87 -4.54
CA SER A 71 -11.69 6.88 -3.54
C SER A 71 -11.32 6.27 -2.19
N ARG A 72 -10.59 7.04 -1.37
CA ARG A 72 -10.29 6.70 0.04
C ARG A 72 -11.56 6.40 0.83
N ALA A 73 -12.60 7.21 0.66
CA ALA A 73 -13.89 7.01 1.32
C ALA A 73 -14.52 5.66 0.98
N TYR A 74 -14.49 5.28 -0.30
CA TYR A 74 -15.06 4.00 -0.73
C TYR A 74 -14.25 2.81 -0.21
N LEU A 75 -12.92 2.89 -0.26
CA LEU A 75 -12.04 1.85 0.29
C LEU A 75 -12.23 1.68 1.80
N ARG A 76 -12.40 2.78 2.54
CA ARG A 76 -12.73 2.76 3.97
C ARG A 76 -14.08 2.09 4.20
N HIS A 77 -15.08 2.41 3.39
CA HIS A 77 -16.39 1.78 3.48
C HIS A 77 -16.30 0.26 3.30
N LEU A 78 -15.56 -0.21 2.28
CA LEU A 78 -15.34 -1.64 2.05
C LEU A 78 -14.64 -2.33 3.23
N ASP A 79 -13.58 -1.72 3.77
CA ASP A 79 -12.88 -2.25 4.95
C ASP A 79 -13.80 -2.30 6.19
N GLN A 80 -14.65 -1.30 6.39
CA GLN A 80 -15.63 -1.26 7.47
C GLN A 80 -16.74 -2.30 7.30
N CYS A 81 -17.14 -2.61 6.07
CA CYS A 81 -18.08 -3.67 5.74
C CYS A 81 -17.46 -5.08 5.75
N HIS A 82 -16.16 -5.20 6.03
CA HIS A 82 -15.41 -6.46 5.96
C HIS A 82 -15.49 -7.14 4.58
N GLU A 83 -15.58 -6.34 3.52
CA GLU A 83 -15.64 -6.82 2.14
C GLU A 83 -14.25 -7.24 1.64
N ILE A 84 -14.17 -8.43 1.05
CA ILE A 84 -12.92 -8.98 0.49
C ILE A 84 -12.37 -8.07 -0.61
N LEU A 85 -13.25 -7.36 -1.33
CA LEU A 85 -12.85 -6.41 -2.35
C LEU A 85 -11.93 -5.32 -1.79
N GLY A 86 -12.18 -4.82 -0.58
CA GLY A 86 -11.33 -3.81 0.06
C GLY A 86 -9.91 -4.32 0.25
N ALA A 87 -9.77 -5.53 0.79
CA ALA A 87 -8.48 -6.19 0.95
C ALA A 87 -7.73 -6.40 -0.38
N ARG A 88 -8.46 -6.78 -1.44
CA ARG A 88 -7.90 -6.98 -2.79
C ARG A 88 -7.39 -5.67 -3.39
N LEU A 89 -8.20 -4.62 -3.38
CA LEU A 89 -7.85 -3.29 -3.91
C LEU A 89 -6.67 -2.68 -3.16
N ASN A 90 -6.69 -2.77 -1.84
CA ASN A 90 -5.59 -2.32 -0.98
C ASN A 90 -4.28 -3.06 -1.29
N THR A 91 -4.37 -4.37 -1.56
CA THR A 91 -3.20 -5.19 -1.90
C THR A 91 -2.62 -4.81 -3.26
N ILE A 92 -3.46 -4.57 -4.26
CA ILE A 92 -3.03 -4.07 -5.59
C ILE A 92 -2.25 -2.76 -5.43
N HIS A 93 -2.77 -1.83 -4.63
CA HIS A 93 -2.12 -0.55 -4.38
C HIS A 93 -0.74 -0.72 -3.73
N ASN A 94 -0.65 -1.46 -2.62
CA ASN A 94 0.62 -1.64 -1.91
C ASN A 94 1.66 -2.38 -2.76
N LEU A 95 1.26 -3.37 -3.55
CA LEU A 95 2.20 -4.06 -4.44
C LEU A 95 2.72 -3.12 -5.54
N HIS A 96 1.84 -2.32 -6.14
CA HIS A 96 2.23 -1.32 -7.13
C HIS A 96 3.19 -0.28 -6.54
N TYR A 97 2.94 0.17 -5.32
CA TYR A 97 3.84 1.09 -4.61
C TYR A 97 5.26 0.51 -4.49
N TYR A 98 5.40 -0.78 -4.20
CA TYR A 98 6.72 -1.42 -4.09
C TYR A 98 7.43 -1.61 -5.43
N GLN A 99 6.68 -1.72 -6.53
CA GLN A 99 7.27 -1.81 -7.87
C GLN A 99 7.73 -0.44 -8.40
N ASP A 100 7.10 0.64 -7.94
CA ASP A 100 7.46 2.02 -8.31
C ASP A 100 8.56 2.63 -7.42
N LEU A 101 8.95 1.95 -6.32
CA LEU A 101 9.84 2.46 -5.27
C LEU A 101 11.27 2.75 -5.77
#